data_AF-A0A9E1ZK13-F1
#
_entry.id   AF-A0A9E1ZK13-F1
#
_cell.length_a   1.000
_cell.length_b   1.000
_cell.length_c   1.000
_cell.angle_alpha   90.00
_cell.angle_beta   90.00
_cell.angle_gamma   90.00
#
_symmetry.space_group_name_H-M   'P 1'
#
loop_
_entity.id
_entity.type
_entity.pdbx_description
1 polymer ?
#
loop_
_entity_poly.entity_id
_entity_poly.type
_entity_poly.pdbx_seq_one_letter_code
_entity_poly.pdbx_strand_id
1 'polypeptide(L)' 'MLAIRMYVEGNSQRAIGRILKVSQQSVANWTNAYVEKLPPAERPEKLNIAELDEMYTFIGDKKTKYTS' A
#
# COMPACT_ATOMS: atom_id res chain seq x y z
N MET A 1 4.46 -7.89 -14.21
CA MET A 1 4.95 -7.17 -13.01
C MET A 1 4.79 -5.65 -13.07
N LEU A 2 4.63 -5.02 -14.25
CA LEU A 2 4.56 -3.55 -14.37
C LEU A 2 3.51 -2.89 -13.44
N ALA A 3 2.29 -3.44 -13.37
CA ALA A 3 1.24 -2.91 -12.49
C ALA A 3 1.62 -2.93 -11.01
N ILE A 4 2.33 -3.97 -10.54
CA ILE A 4 2.78 -4.10 -9.15
C ILE A 4 3.89 -3.09 -8.86
N ARG A 5 4.83 -2.91 -9.79
CA ARG A 5 5.88 -1.88 -9.66
C ARG A 5 5.27 -0.49 -9.52
N MET A 6 4.34 -0.13 -10.40
CA MET A 6 3.66 1.17 -10.36
C MET A 6 2.91 1.37 -9.03
N TYR A 7 2.33 0.32 -8.46
CA TYR A 7 1.65 0.37 -7.17
C TYR A 7 2.62 0.65 -6.02
N VAL A 8 3.77 -0.02 -5.98
CA VAL A 8 4.83 0.21 -4.98
C VAL A 8 5.46 1.60 -5.13
N GLU A 9 5.52 2.13 -6.35
CA GLU A 9 5.95 3.51 -6.64
C GLU A 9 4.90 4.58 -6.26
N GLY A 10 3.75 4.18 -5.69
CA GLY A 10 2.74 5.10 -5.16
C GLY A 10 1.58 5.42 -6.10
N ASN A 11 1.48 4.76 -7.27
CA ASN A 11 0.32 4.97 -8.15
C ASN A 11 -0.92 4.30 -7.58
N SER A 12 -2.05 5.04 -7.56
CA SER A 12 -3.35 4.44 -7.22
C SER A 12 -3.77 3.39 -8.26
N GLN A 13 -4.54 2.40 -7.82
CA GLN A 13 -5.11 1.36 -8.71
C GLN A 13 -5.91 1.96 -9.89
N ARG A 14 -6.57 3.11 -9.65
CA ARG A 14 -7.26 3.90 -10.70
C ARG A 14 -6.28 4.48 -11.72
N ALA A 15 -5.17 5.07 -11.27
CA ALA A 15 -4.16 5.61 -12.17
C ALA A 15 -3.54 4.51 -13.04
N ILE A 16 -3.17 3.38 -12.42
CA ILE A 16 -2.62 2.22 -13.12
C ILE A 16 -3.63 1.67 -14.14
N GLY A 17 -4.90 1.52 -13.75
CA GLY A 17 -5.95 1.07 -14.66
C GLY A 17 -6.11 1.96 -15.90
N ARG A 18 -6.01 3.29 -15.74
CA ARG A 18 -6.02 4.24 -16.88
C ARG A 18 -4.80 4.08 -17.78
N ILE A 19 -3.60 3.99 -17.20
CA ILE A 19 -2.33 3.87 -17.95
C ILE A 19 -2.28 2.56 -18.74
N LEU A 20 -2.67 1.45 -18.11
CA LEU A 20 -2.63 0.12 -18.70
C LEU A 20 -3.91 -0.26 -19.46
N LYS A 21 -4.92 0.63 -19.49
CA LYS A 21 -6.24 0.42 -20.12
C LYS A 21 -6.95 -0.85 -19.63
N VAL A 22 -6.90 -1.09 -18.33
CA VAL A 22 -7.57 -2.21 -17.64
C VAL A 22 -8.47 -1.71 -16.51
N SER A 23 -9.36 -2.58 -16.03
CA SER A 23 -10.17 -2.23 -14.87
C SER A 23 -9.28 -2.05 -13.63
N GLN A 24 -9.61 -1.07 -12.77
CA GLN A 24 -8.96 -0.91 -11.46
C GLN A 24 -9.07 -2.19 -10.61
N GLN A 25 -10.16 -2.95 -10.78
CA GLN A 25 -10.39 -4.20 -10.06
C GLN A 25 -9.38 -5.27 -10.46
N SER A 26 -8.99 -5.32 -11.74
CA SER A 26 -7.93 -6.22 -12.21
C SER A 26 -6.60 -5.91 -11.52
N VAL A 27 -6.26 -4.63 -11.36
CA VAL A 27 -5.04 -4.20 -10.64
C VAL A 27 -5.11 -4.63 -9.16
N ALA A 28 -6.24 -4.41 -8.49
CA ALA A 28 -6.44 -4.84 -7.10
C ALA A 28 -6.27 -6.36 -6.93
N ASN A 29 -6.88 -7.13 -7.83
CA ASN A 29 -6.79 -8.60 -7.80
C ASN A 29 -5.35 -9.08 -7.99
N TRP A 30 -4.59 -8.48 -8.91
CA TRP A 30 -3.19 -8.83 -9.11
C TRP A 30 -2.31 -8.47 -7.91
N THR A 31 -2.56 -7.32 -7.27
CA THR A 31 -1.84 -6.93 -6.05
C THR A 31 -2.10 -7.93 -4.93
N ASN A 32 -3.36 -8.30 -4.68
CA ASN A 32 -3.72 -9.27 -3.63
C ASN A 32 -3.10 -10.64 -3.90
N ALA A 33 -3.23 -11.15 -5.13
CA ALA A 33 -2.64 -12.43 -5.53
C ALA A 33 -1.11 -12.45 -5.47
N TYR A 34 -0.46 -11.28 -5.55
CA TYR A 34 0.98 -11.15 -5.33
C TYR A 34 1.32 -11.16 -3.84
N VAL A 35 0.59 -10.39 -3.02
CA VAL A 35 0.79 -10.32 -1.56
C VAL A 35 0.61 -11.68 -0.90
N GLU A 36 -0.38 -12.47 -1.32
CA GLU A 36 -0.62 -13.83 -0.82
C GLU A 36 0.57 -14.79 -1.04
N LYS A 37 1.45 -14.49 -2.00
CA LYS A 37 2.63 -15.29 -2.32
C LYS A 37 3.89 -14.77 -1.64
N LEU A 38 3.83 -13.63 -0.96
CA LEU A 38 5.00 -13.09 -0.29
C LEU A 38 5.32 -13.93 0.95
N PRO A 39 6.62 -14.20 1.20
CA PRO A 39 7.02 -14.82 2.46
C PRO A 39 6.65 -13.89 3.63
N PRO A 40 6.43 -14.45 4.83
CA PRO A 40 6.30 -13.63 6.02
C PRO A 40 7.54 -12.75 6.19
N ALA A 41 7.35 -11.53 6.69
CA ALA A 41 8.45 -10.61 6.93
C ALA A 41 9.52 -11.26 7.82
N GLU A 42 10.77 -11.17 7.40
CA GLU A 42 11.90 -11.70 8.17
C GLU A 42 11.98 -10.98 9.52
N ARG A 43 12.11 -11.76 10.59
CA ARG A 43 12.29 -11.25 11.94
C ARG A 43 13.67 -11.66 12.44
N PRO A 44 14.46 -10.74 13.00
CA PRO A 44 15.74 -11.12 13.59
C PRO A 44 15.52 -12.02 14.81
N GLU A 45 16.32 -13.08 14.96
CA GLU A 45 16.24 -14.02 16.09
C GLU A 45 16.55 -13.36 17.44
N LYS A 46 17.39 -12.30 17.44
CA LYS A 46 17.73 -11.51 18.63
C LYS A 46 17.53 -10.04 18.32
N LEU A 47 16.55 -9.41 18.97
CA LEU A 47 16.37 -7.97 18.99
C LEU A 47 17.21 -7.37 20.12
N ASN A 48 18.24 -6.59 19.77
CA ASN A 48 19.03 -5.87 20.77
C ASN A 48 18.47 -4.45 21.00
N ILE A 49 18.12 -3.76 19.91
CA ILE A 49 17.58 -2.39 19.90
C ILE A 49 16.54 -2.33 18.77
N ALA A 50 15.38 -1.74 19.03
CA ALA A 50 14.36 -1.47 18.02
C ALA A 50 14.05 0.03 18.00
N GLU A 51 14.13 0.62 16.81
CA GLU A 51 13.70 2.00 16.57
C GLU A 51 12.24 1.99 16.10
N LEU A 52 11.43 2.86 16.69
CA LEU A 52 10.06 3.08 16.27
C LEU A 52 10.02 4.42 15.52
N ASP A 53 9.69 4.37 14.23
CA ASP A 53 9.41 5.57 13.43
C ASP A 53 7.90 5.80 13.37
N GLU A 54 7.47 7.04 13.63
CA GLU A 54 6.05 7.41 13.65
C GLU A 54 5.64 8.02 12.32
N MET A 55 4.84 7.27 11.55
CA MET A 55 4.25 7.78 10.31
C MET A 55 2.76 8.08 10.49
N TYR A 56 2.35 9.32 10.28
CA TYR A 56 0.95 9.75 10.35
C TYR A 56 0.30 9.66 8.97
N THR A 57 -0.82 8.92 8.87
CA THR A 57 -1.66 8.88 7.66
C THR A 57 -3.11 9.18 8.05
N PHE A 58 -3.79 10.04 7.29
CA PHE A 58 -5.20 10.31 7.50
C PHE A 58 -6.04 9.19 6.87
N ILE A 59 -6.68 8.37 7.69
CA ILE A 59 -7.50 7.21 7.25
C ILE A 59 -9.00 7.59 7.15
N GLY A 60 -9.32 8.88 6.98
CA GLY A 60 -10.71 9.37 6.95
C GLY A 60 -10.84 10.80 6.47
N ASP A 61 -12.06 11.33 6.52
CA ASP A 61 -12.34 12.71 6.11
C ASP A 61 -11.64 13.72 7.00
N LYS A 62 -10.99 14.70 6.37
CA LYS A 62 -10.40 15.84 7.08
C LYS A 62 -11.53 16.56 7.82
N LYS A 63 -11.41 16.72 9.14
CA LYS A 63 -12.32 17.57 9.92
C LYS A 63 -12.25 19.00 9.33
N THR A 64 -13.33 19.44 8.71
CA THR A 64 -13.45 20.80 8.15
C THR A 64 -14.08 21.79 9.13
N LYS A 65 -14.51 21.32 10.30
CA LYS A 65 -15.18 22.12 11.33
C LYS A 65 -14.51 21.90 12.69
N TYR A 66 -14.37 22.97 13.45
CA TYR A 66 -13.94 22.92 14.85
C TYR A 66 -15.11 22.45 15.73
N THR A 67 -14.83 21.63 16.74
CA THR A 67 -15.78 21.30 17.82
C THR A 67 -15.27 21.96 19.08
N SER A 68 -16.15 22.72 19.75
CA SER A 68 -15.92 23.30 21.08
C SER A 68 -16.06 22.26 22.18
#